data_AF-A0A3N5PVY2-F1
#
_entry.id   AF-A0A3N5PVY2-F1
#
_cell.length_a   1.000
_cell.length_b   1.000
_cell.length_c   1.000
_cell.angle_alpha   90.00
_cell.angle_beta   90.00
_cell.angle_gamma   90.00
#
_symmetry.space_group_name_H-M   'P 1'
#
loop_
_entity.id
_entity.type
_entity.pdbx_description
1 polymer ?
#
loop_
_entity_poly.entity_id
_entity_poly.type
_entity_poly.pdbx_seq_one_letter_code
_entity_poly.pdbx_strand_id
1 'polypeptide(L)'
;MKEKIILIKCLSLLFILTFSDNQKPKSVTSINLSNQTFRNISLSSLIEEIQYIPLSNDKLLNEISKVKQAQSNFYIIDNKSLLLKFSNNGKFEAQIGRIGNGPGEYLFITDFTIGENSSVTYALISYQKKIFEYSPTGKYIQAINLHIRAQKIAGYNDGFLTFNNISNGDNPISFVLLDLKGNILNQFANKYKFNNGNGRSVRFEGECLFYNFQGKLHLKEIYADTVFYVENKSMIPKFILYSGKNRFTTEIRKNLNDGNVLYNIVFQSNIFETKNYLFFEYNDQILVYNKKTLESYEISKNVGFINDVDGGPNVVFKTAINDNTLLTWYNAFELKGYVASEAFKSSTPKFPEKKKALEKLANSLNENDNPVLMLVKLKE
;
A
#
# COMPACT_ATOMS: atom_id res chain seq x y z
N MET A 1 25.77 -73.49 27.88
CA MET A 1 25.10 -73.42 26.57
C MET A 1 23.59 -73.40 26.79
N LYS A 2 22.98 -72.22 26.82
CA LYS A 2 21.52 -72.02 26.80
C LYS A 2 21.27 -70.87 25.82
N GLU A 3 20.83 -71.19 24.62
CA GLU A 3 20.37 -70.18 23.66
C GLU A 3 18.91 -69.80 24.00
N LYS A 4 18.67 -68.50 24.19
CA LYS A 4 17.35 -67.90 24.33
C LYS A 4 16.96 -67.31 22.97
N ILE A 5 15.89 -67.82 22.38
CA ILE A 5 15.20 -67.21 21.25
C ILE A 5 14.27 -66.11 21.82
N ILE A 6 14.49 -64.86 21.41
CA ILE A 6 13.63 -63.71 21.72
C ILE A 6 12.69 -63.53 20.53
N LEU A 7 11.39 -63.76 20.74
CA LEU A 7 10.33 -63.48 19.78
C LEU A 7 9.75 -62.09 20.08
N ILE A 8 9.88 -61.19 19.11
CA ILE A 8 9.39 -59.81 19.12
C ILE A 8 7.85 -59.81 19.06
N LYS A 9 7.19 -59.19 20.04
CA LYS A 9 5.77 -58.77 19.95
C LYS A 9 5.73 -57.25 19.85
N CYS A 10 5.45 -56.74 18.65
CA CYS A 10 5.09 -55.35 18.41
C CYS A 10 3.72 -55.06 19.04
N LEU A 11 3.70 -54.22 20.07
CA LEU A 11 2.48 -53.67 20.66
C LEU A 11 2.13 -52.39 19.88
N SER A 12 1.18 -52.49 18.94
CA SER A 12 0.55 -51.35 18.29
C SER A 12 -0.45 -50.71 19.25
N LEU A 13 -0.01 -49.70 20.01
CA LEU A 13 -0.93 -48.82 20.75
C LEU A 13 -1.48 -47.74 19.80
N LEU A 14 -2.74 -47.93 19.41
CA LEU A 14 -3.55 -46.96 18.68
C LEU A 14 -3.93 -45.84 19.67
N PHE A 15 -3.13 -44.77 19.75
CA PHE A 15 -3.55 -43.56 20.46
C PHE A 15 -4.43 -42.72 19.53
N ILE A 16 -5.74 -42.87 19.72
CA ILE A 16 -6.76 -41.97 19.20
C ILE A 16 -6.57 -40.63 19.93
N LEU A 17 -5.87 -39.70 19.29
CA LEU A 17 -5.94 -38.28 19.65
C LEU A 17 -7.09 -37.66 18.88
N THR A 18 -8.27 -37.66 19.50
CA THR A 18 -9.36 -36.75 19.16
C THR A 18 -8.92 -35.32 19.46
N PHE A 19 -8.26 -34.66 18.51
CA PHE A 19 -8.30 -33.21 18.42
C PHE A 19 -9.55 -32.85 17.60
N SER A 20 -10.64 -32.63 18.33
CA SER A 20 -11.77 -31.88 17.82
C SER A 20 -11.34 -30.41 17.76
N ASP A 21 -10.83 -29.99 16.61
CA ASP A 21 -11.06 -28.62 16.16
C ASP A 21 -11.62 -28.71 14.73
N ASN A 22 -12.93 -28.88 14.67
CA ASN A 22 -13.72 -28.94 13.43
C ASN A 22 -13.87 -27.54 12.82
N GLN A 23 -12.77 -26.83 12.62
CA GLN A 23 -12.74 -25.71 11.68
C GLN A 23 -12.27 -26.27 10.35
N LYS A 24 -13.22 -26.52 9.44
CA LYS A 24 -12.90 -26.65 8.01
C LYS A 24 -11.95 -25.50 7.66
N PRO A 25 -10.80 -25.74 7.00
CA PRO A 25 -9.91 -24.67 6.62
C PRO A 25 -10.73 -23.64 5.86
N LYS A 26 -10.78 -22.42 6.38
CA LYS A 26 -11.54 -21.32 5.79
C LYS A 26 -11.03 -21.17 4.36
N SER A 27 -11.87 -21.50 3.38
CA SER A 27 -11.47 -21.47 1.97
C SER A 27 -11.08 -20.04 1.62
N VAL A 28 -9.83 -19.84 1.21
CA VAL A 28 -9.33 -18.52 0.80
C VAL A 28 -10.02 -18.10 -0.49
N THR A 29 -10.60 -16.91 -0.52
CA THR A 29 -11.31 -16.39 -1.70
C THR A 29 -10.32 -16.17 -2.84
N SER A 30 -10.58 -16.78 -3.99
CA SER A 30 -9.80 -16.58 -5.21
C SER A 30 -10.51 -15.57 -6.12
N ILE A 31 -9.78 -14.55 -6.57
CA ILE A 31 -10.23 -13.50 -7.46
C ILE A 31 -9.41 -13.62 -8.74
N ASN A 32 -10.06 -13.94 -9.85
CA ASN A 32 -9.39 -14.14 -11.13
C ASN A 32 -9.00 -12.79 -11.74
N LEU A 33 -7.78 -12.65 -12.25
CA LEU A 33 -7.33 -11.44 -12.97
C LEU A 33 -7.47 -11.56 -14.49
N SER A 34 -7.83 -12.75 -14.98
CA SER A 34 -8.04 -13.00 -16.41
C SER A 34 -9.52 -12.86 -16.77
N ASN A 35 -9.77 -12.42 -18.01
CA ASN A 35 -11.12 -12.32 -18.61
C ASN A 35 -12.09 -11.42 -17.82
N GLN A 36 -11.57 -10.37 -17.18
CA GLN A 36 -12.40 -9.37 -16.54
C GLN A 36 -13.15 -8.53 -17.57
N THR A 37 -14.37 -8.14 -17.25
CA THR A 37 -15.09 -7.16 -18.05
C THR A 37 -14.52 -5.78 -17.79
N PHE A 38 -14.07 -5.09 -18.84
CA PHE A 38 -13.77 -3.66 -18.75
C PHE A 38 -15.06 -2.86 -18.62
N ARG A 39 -15.11 -1.96 -17.64
CA ARG A 39 -16.27 -1.10 -17.40
C ARG A 39 -15.85 0.35 -17.26
N ASN A 40 -16.71 1.24 -17.76
CA ASN A 40 -16.68 2.64 -17.40
C ASN A 40 -17.65 2.83 -16.24
N ILE A 41 -17.14 3.22 -15.07
CA ILE A 41 -17.93 3.31 -13.84
C ILE A 41 -18.06 4.77 -13.43
N SER A 42 -19.31 5.22 -13.28
CA SER A 42 -19.63 6.50 -12.66
C SER A 42 -19.26 6.50 -11.19
N LEU A 43 -18.54 7.54 -10.75
CA LEU A 43 -18.13 7.73 -9.36
C LEU A 43 -19.34 7.74 -8.42
N SER A 44 -20.43 8.40 -8.80
CA SER A 44 -21.68 8.46 -8.02
C SER A 44 -22.32 7.10 -7.70
N SER A 45 -21.93 6.03 -8.41
CA SER A 45 -22.42 4.68 -8.09
C SER A 45 -21.88 4.17 -6.75
N LEU A 46 -20.65 4.54 -6.38
CA LEU A 46 -19.92 4.02 -5.23
C LEU A 46 -19.95 4.94 -4.00
N ILE A 47 -20.16 6.25 -4.22
CA ILE A 47 -19.81 7.26 -3.22
C ILE A 47 -21.03 7.88 -2.52
N GLU A 48 -20.84 8.28 -1.28
CA GLU A 48 -21.77 9.08 -0.50
C GLU A 48 -21.38 10.57 -0.55
N GLU A 49 -20.09 10.86 -0.37
CA GLU A 49 -19.58 12.22 -0.21
C GLU A 49 -18.21 12.40 -0.88
N ILE A 50 -17.97 13.62 -1.38
CA ILE A 50 -16.65 14.07 -1.83
C ILE A 50 -16.28 15.35 -1.08
N GLN A 51 -15.00 15.49 -0.74
CA GLN A 51 -14.45 16.68 -0.10
C GLN A 51 -13.09 17.00 -0.70
N TYR A 52 -12.86 18.27 -1.01
CA TYR A 52 -11.56 18.78 -1.43
C TYR A 52 -10.88 19.54 -0.29
N ILE A 53 -9.59 19.28 -0.08
CA ILE A 53 -8.79 19.86 0.99
C ILE A 53 -7.51 20.42 0.38
N PRO A 54 -7.45 21.74 0.14
CA PRO A 54 -6.23 22.39 -0.31
C PRO A 54 -5.17 22.34 0.80
N LEU A 55 -3.97 21.88 0.45
CA LEU A 55 -2.85 21.93 1.39
C LEU A 55 -2.29 23.36 1.42
N SER A 56 -2.00 23.88 2.61
CA SER A 56 -1.44 25.23 2.78
C SER A 56 -0.06 25.34 2.15
N ASN A 57 0.28 26.54 1.64
CA ASN A 57 1.56 26.81 0.99
C ASN A 57 2.70 27.22 1.94
N ASP A 58 2.50 27.17 3.26
CA ASP A 58 3.53 27.50 4.27
C ASP A 58 4.84 26.71 4.06
N LYS A 59 4.72 25.48 3.54
CA LYS A 59 5.81 24.64 3.06
C LYS A 59 5.41 24.00 1.74
N LEU A 60 6.12 24.33 0.67
CA LEU A 60 5.89 23.76 -0.65
C LEU A 60 6.36 22.32 -0.71
N LEU A 61 5.48 21.45 -1.21
CA LEU A 61 5.75 20.07 -1.56
C LEU A 61 6.18 20.02 -3.03
N ASN A 62 7.07 19.09 -3.35
CA ASN A 62 7.22 18.64 -4.73
C ASN A 62 6.10 17.63 -5.05
N GLU A 63 6.39 16.61 -5.87
CA GLU A 63 5.44 15.55 -6.16
C GLU A 63 5.19 14.66 -4.92
N ILE A 64 3.94 14.58 -4.48
CA ILE A 64 3.53 13.70 -3.38
C ILE A 64 3.79 12.24 -3.76
N SER A 65 4.63 11.58 -2.98
CA SER A 65 4.93 10.15 -3.12
C SER A 65 4.02 9.28 -2.28
N LYS A 66 3.69 9.70 -1.05
CA LYS A 66 2.85 8.91 -0.15
C LYS A 66 2.12 9.79 0.85
N VAL A 67 0.86 9.44 1.13
CA VAL A 67 0.03 10.05 2.17
C VAL A 67 -0.40 8.97 3.15
N LYS A 68 -0.31 9.25 4.44
CA LYS A 68 -0.95 8.48 5.51
C LYS A 68 -1.83 9.41 6.34
N GLN A 69 -2.96 8.90 6.82
CA GLN A 69 -3.78 9.61 7.82
C GLN A 69 -3.65 8.93 9.18
N ALA A 70 -3.50 9.73 10.24
CA ALA A 70 -3.55 9.26 11.63
C ALA A 70 -4.08 10.37 12.53
N GLN A 71 -5.02 10.04 13.43
CA GLN A 71 -5.68 11.00 14.32
C GLN A 71 -6.17 12.25 13.55
N SER A 72 -6.84 12.03 12.42
CA SER A 72 -7.35 13.05 11.50
C SER A 72 -6.29 13.91 10.77
N ASN A 73 -5.02 13.83 11.14
CA ASN A 73 -3.94 14.55 10.46
C ASN A 73 -3.40 13.77 9.26
N PHE A 74 -2.96 14.48 8.23
CA PHE A 74 -2.27 13.93 7.08
C PHE A 74 -0.77 14.04 7.25
N TYR A 75 -0.07 12.94 6.99
CA TYR A 75 1.39 12.86 6.91
C TYR A 75 1.75 12.58 5.47
N ILE A 76 2.47 13.51 4.86
CA ILE A 76 2.71 13.56 3.43
C ILE A 76 4.21 13.60 3.21
N ILE A 77 4.72 12.68 2.40
CA ILE A 77 6.09 12.74 1.91
C ILE A 77 6.10 13.01 0.41
N ASP A 78 6.97 13.91 -0.02
CA ASP A 78 7.24 14.13 -1.43
C ASP A 78 8.42 13.29 -1.94
N ASN A 79 8.65 13.32 -3.25
CA ASN A 79 9.72 12.58 -3.91
C ASN A 79 11.14 13.11 -3.60
N LYS A 80 11.26 14.17 -2.80
CA LYS A 80 12.52 14.74 -2.29
C LYS A 80 12.72 14.47 -0.79
N SER A 81 11.93 13.57 -0.20
CA SER A 81 11.97 13.21 1.22
C SER A 81 11.53 14.33 2.17
N LEU A 82 10.85 15.37 1.70
CA LEU A 82 10.21 16.34 2.59
C LEU A 82 8.98 15.69 3.21
N LEU A 83 9.04 15.42 4.52
CA LEU A 83 7.96 14.77 5.27
C LEU A 83 7.25 15.82 6.12
N LEU A 84 6.00 16.11 5.78
CA LEU A 84 5.19 17.15 6.40
C LEU A 84 3.95 16.57 7.07
N LYS A 85 3.50 17.24 8.11
CA LYS A 85 2.24 17.00 8.81
C LYS A 85 1.29 18.17 8.54
N PHE A 86 0.08 17.83 8.12
CA PHE A 86 -1.02 18.75 7.91
C PHE A 86 -2.22 18.33 8.76
N SER A 87 -2.98 19.30 9.21
CA SER A 87 -4.26 19.07 9.86
C SER A 87 -5.31 18.52 8.90
N ASN A 88 -6.46 18.09 9.43
CA ASN A 88 -7.58 17.58 8.64
C ASN A 88 -8.18 18.60 7.64
N ASN A 89 -7.90 19.90 7.80
CA ASN A 89 -8.35 20.96 6.91
C ASN A 89 -7.26 21.47 5.97
N GLY A 90 -6.09 20.81 5.93
CA GLY A 90 -4.99 21.14 5.03
C GLY A 90 -4.03 22.20 5.55
N LYS A 91 -4.21 22.73 6.76
CA LYS A 91 -3.23 23.64 7.38
C LYS A 91 -1.95 22.89 7.75
N PHE A 92 -0.79 23.43 7.40
CA PHE A 92 0.52 22.96 7.82
C PHE A 92 0.67 23.01 9.34
N GLU A 93 1.17 21.93 9.93
CA GLU A 93 1.40 21.82 11.37
C GLU A 93 2.87 21.64 11.74
N ALA A 94 3.57 20.75 11.03
CA ALA A 94 4.97 20.46 11.33
C ALA A 94 5.71 19.86 10.14
N GLN A 95 7.01 20.14 10.06
CA GLN A 95 7.94 19.36 9.26
C GLN A 95 8.55 18.27 10.16
N ILE A 96 8.53 17.02 9.71
CA ILE A 96 9.04 15.87 10.46
C ILE A 96 10.51 15.66 10.11
N GLY A 97 11.39 16.00 11.05
CA GLY A 97 12.84 15.98 10.84
C GLY A 97 13.31 17.01 9.79
N ARG A 98 14.58 16.93 9.41
CA ARG A 98 15.21 17.87 8.46
C ARG A 98 16.12 17.15 7.49
N ILE A 99 16.24 17.72 6.29
CA ILE A 99 17.19 17.24 5.30
C ILE A 99 18.58 17.74 5.68
N GLY A 100 19.53 16.82 5.87
CA GLY A 100 20.89 17.15 6.27
C GLY A 100 21.69 15.97 6.80
N ASN A 101 22.85 16.28 7.39
CA ASN A 101 23.82 15.29 7.90
C ASN A 101 23.97 15.35 9.43
N GLY A 102 23.26 16.24 10.11
CA GLY A 102 23.28 16.35 11.56
C GLY A 102 22.59 15.17 12.27
N PRO A 103 22.76 15.05 13.60
CA PRO A 103 22.05 14.05 14.39
C PRO A 103 20.53 14.15 14.21
N GLY A 104 19.89 13.08 13.76
CA GLY A 104 18.45 13.05 13.50
C GLY A 104 18.01 13.76 12.21
N GLU A 105 18.96 14.18 11.37
CA GLU A 105 18.70 14.64 10.01
C GLU A 105 18.87 13.48 9.02
N TYR A 106 18.20 13.57 7.88
CA TYR A 106 18.21 12.55 6.85
C TYR A 106 18.57 13.13 5.49
N LEU A 107 19.25 12.37 4.64
CA LEU A 107 19.42 12.76 3.23
C LEU A 107 18.34 12.15 2.33
N PHE A 108 17.81 10.99 2.72
CA PHE A 108 16.86 10.24 1.92
C PHE A 108 16.01 9.33 2.81
N ILE A 109 14.70 9.53 2.77
CA ILE A 109 13.71 8.65 3.40
C ILE A 109 13.23 7.67 2.34
N THR A 110 13.35 6.37 2.61
CA THR A 110 12.92 5.33 1.67
C THR A 110 11.43 5.00 1.83
N ASP A 111 10.93 5.04 3.06
CA ASP A 111 9.53 4.81 3.39
C ASP A 111 9.25 5.37 4.79
N PHE A 112 7.99 5.52 5.17
CA PHE A 112 7.61 5.91 6.52
C PHE A 112 6.32 5.24 7.00
N THR A 113 6.16 5.19 8.32
CA THR A 113 4.93 4.80 8.99
C THR A 113 4.65 5.69 10.20
N ILE A 114 3.42 5.64 10.69
CA ILE A 114 2.98 6.30 11.93
C ILE A 114 2.71 5.21 12.96
N GLY A 115 3.04 5.44 14.23
CA GLY A 115 2.66 4.54 15.32
C GLY A 115 1.15 4.46 15.47
N GLU A 116 0.60 3.28 15.78
CA GLU A 116 -0.85 3.09 15.92
C GLU A 116 -1.44 3.91 17.09
N ASN A 117 -0.70 3.99 18.20
CA ASN A 117 -1.16 4.61 19.46
C ASN A 117 -0.49 5.96 19.77
N SER A 118 0.61 6.26 19.09
CA SER A 118 1.42 7.45 19.30
C SER A 118 1.51 8.19 17.98
N SER A 119 1.20 9.48 17.95
CA SER A 119 1.37 10.35 16.75
C SER A 119 2.84 10.57 16.39
N VAL A 120 3.69 9.60 16.72
CA VAL A 120 5.10 9.50 16.43
C VAL A 120 5.25 9.00 15.00
N THR A 121 6.14 9.65 14.28
CA THR A 121 6.46 9.30 12.90
C THR A 121 7.75 8.51 12.86
N TYR A 122 7.74 7.39 12.14
CA TYR A 122 8.90 6.53 11.94
C TYR A 122 9.33 6.59 10.48
N ALA A 123 10.50 7.16 10.22
CA ALA A 123 11.07 7.28 8.88
C ALA A 123 12.18 6.24 8.67
N LEU A 124 12.06 5.44 7.62
CA LEU A 124 13.05 4.44 7.24
C LEU A 124 14.18 5.07 6.42
N ILE A 125 15.39 5.01 6.98
CA ILE A 125 16.63 5.42 6.33
C ILE A 125 17.38 4.16 5.89
N SER A 126 16.91 3.55 4.79
CA SER A 126 17.33 2.23 4.32
C SER A 126 18.86 2.08 4.19
N TYR A 127 19.53 3.07 3.59
CA TYR A 127 20.98 3.01 3.37
C TYR A 127 21.79 2.98 4.67
N GLN A 128 21.27 3.63 5.72
CA GLN A 128 21.91 3.65 7.04
C GLN A 128 21.50 2.46 7.92
N LYS A 129 20.59 1.60 7.45
CA LYS A 129 19.96 0.52 8.24
C LYS A 129 19.34 1.07 9.54
N LYS A 130 18.62 2.19 9.45
CA LYS A 130 18.00 2.83 10.62
C LYS A 130 16.54 3.16 10.36
N ILE A 131 15.77 3.18 11.43
CA ILE A 131 14.47 3.86 11.51
C ILE A 131 14.65 5.04 12.45
N PHE A 132 14.34 6.25 12.00
CA PHE A 132 14.33 7.43 12.85
C PHE A 132 12.93 7.65 13.39
N GLU A 133 12.86 7.83 14.70
CA GLU A 133 11.65 8.15 15.43
C GLU A 133 11.55 9.65 15.65
N TYR A 134 10.40 10.24 15.33
CA TYR A 134 10.12 11.67 15.49
C TYR A 134 8.85 11.90 16.28
N SER A 135 8.89 12.91 17.15
CA SER A 135 7.73 13.37 17.89
C SER A 135 6.61 13.88 16.97
N PRO A 136 5.38 14.05 17.47
CA PRO A 136 4.29 14.68 16.72
C PRO A 136 4.59 16.09 16.21
N THR A 137 5.54 16.79 16.84
CA THR A 137 6.01 18.12 16.44
C THR A 137 7.20 18.06 15.46
N GLY A 138 7.58 16.86 15.01
CA GLY A 138 8.66 16.62 14.06
C GLY A 138 10.08 16.68 14.63
N LYS A 139 10.24 16.66 15.97
CA LYS A 139 11.57 16.63 16.59
C LYS A 139 12.09 15.20 16.64
N TYR A 140 13.35 15.01 16.29
CA TYR A 140 14.02 13.71 16.41
C TYR A 140 14.02 13.24 17.87
N ILE A 141 13.67 11.97 18.08
CA ILE A 141 13.68 11.31 19.39
C ILE A 141 14.88 10.38 19.47
N GLN A 142 14.94 9.40 18.58
CA GLN A 142 15.98 8.37 18.59
C GLN A 142 16.10 7.66 17.24
N ALA A 143 17.12 6.81 17.12
CA ALA A 143 17.33 5.92 15.99
C ALA A 143 17.25 4.47 16.45
N ILE A 144 16.47 3.67 15.72
CA ILE A 144 16.35 2.24 15.90
C ILE A 144 17.24 1.58 14.84
N ASN A 145 18.23 0.81 15.27
CA ASN A 145 19.15 0.13 14.36
C ASN A 145 18.51 -1.15 13.80
N LEU A 146 18.66 -1.35 12.49
CA LEU A 146 18.23 -2.55 11.79
C LEU A 146 19.41 -3.48 11.54
N HIS A 147 19.19 -4.77 11.78
CA HIS A 147 20.17 -5.82 11.46
C HIS A 147 20.38 -5.97 9.94
N ILE A 148 19.30 -5.79 9.18
CA ILE A 148 19.26 -5.96 7.72
C ILE A 148 18.70 -4.70 7.08
N ARG A 149 19.16 -4.39 5.86
CA ARG A 149 18.63 -3.27 5.08
C ARG A 149 17.17 -3.55 4.67
N ALA A 150 16.25 -2.82 5.28
CA ALA A 150 14.84 -2.80 4.89
C ALA A 150 14.61 -1.83 3.71
N GLN A 151 13.66 -2.19 2.86
CA GLN A 151 13.17 -1.41 1.72
C GLN A 151 11.86 -0.69 2.04
N LYS A 152 10.93 -1.35 2.73
CA LYS A 152 9.63 -0.78 3.13
C LYS A 152 9.37 -1.04 4.60
N ILE A 153 8.54 -0.20 5.21
CA ILE A 153 8.14 -0.30 6.62
C ILE A 153 6.64 -0.12 6.77
N ALA A 154 6.05 -0.95 7.61
CA ALA A 154 4.69 -0.78 8.10
C ALA A 154 4.66 -0.89 9.62
N GLY A 155 3.81 -0.09 10.27
CA GLY A 155 3.49 -0.27 11.68
C GLY A 155 2.68 -1.54 11.87
N TYR A 156 2.94 -2.25 12.97
CA TYR A 156 2.18 -3.44 13.36
C TYR A 156 2.17 -3.55 14.88
N ASN A 157 1.02 -3.30 15.51
CA ASN A 157 0.92 -3.14 16.96
C ASN A 157 1.98 -2.13 17.47
N ASP A 158 2.62 -2.42 18.60
CA ASP A 158 3.75 -1.66 19.14
C ASP A 158 5.10 -2.07 18.48
N GLY A 159 5.15 -2.03 17.15
CA GLY A 159 6.31 -2.48 16.41
C GLY A 159 6.22 -2.22 14.91
N PHE A 160 7.06 -2.93 14.17
CA PHE A 160 7.19 -2.78 12.74
C PHE A 160 7.24 -4.12 12.03
N LEU A 161 6.63 -4.18 10.86
CA LEU A 161 6.99 -5.15 9.84
C LEU A 161 7.80 -4.44 8.77
N THR A 162 9.05 -4.88 8.58
CA THR A 162 9.90 -4.38 7.49
C THR A 162 9.99 -5.42 6.39
N PHE A 163 9.97 -4.96 5.13
CA PHE A 163 10.28 -5.78 3.96
C PHE A 163 11.70 -5.49 3.49
N ASN A 164 12.53 -6.51 3.33
CA ASN A 164 13.89 -6.38 2.83
C ASN A 164 13.92 -6.48 1.30
N ASN A 165 14.94 -5.89 0.68
CA ASN A 165 15.09 -6.03 -0.75
C ASN A 165 15.44 -7.49 -1.12
N ILE A 166 14.57 -8.13 -1.91
CA ILE A 166 14.76 -9.49 -2.46
C ILE A 166 14.92 -9.47 -4.00
N SER A 167 15.07 -8.30 -4.62
CA SER A 167 15.17 -8.14 -6.08
C SER A 167 16.41 -8.80 -6.71
N ASN A 168 17.39 -9.19 -5.90
CA ASN A 168 18.58 -9.92 -6.33
C ASN A 168 18.48 -11.44 -6.13
N GLY A 169 17.42 -11.92 -5.46
CA GLY A 169 17.17 -13.34 -5.23
C GLY A 169 18.05 -14.03 -4.19
N ASP A 170 19.09 -13.37 -3.69
CA ASP A 170 20.08 -13.89 -2.74
C ASP A 170 19.73 -13.63 -1.26
N ASN A 171 18.96 -12.58 -0.99
CA ASN A 171 18.58 -12.22 0.38
C ASN A 171 17.72 -13.34 1.01
N PRO A 172 18.15 -13.94 2.14
CA PRO A 172 17.46 -15.09 2.73
C PRO A 172 16.16 -14.73 3.45
N ILE A 173 15.90 -13.46 3.74
CA ILE A 173 14.79 -13.00 4.59
C ILE A 173 13.99 -11.93 3.85
N SER A 174 12.71 -12.19 3.56
CA SER A 174 11.79 -11.20 2.97
C SER A 174 11.30 -10.20 4.01
N PHE A 175 10.92 -10.67 5.21
CA PHE A 175 10.34 -9.80 6.24
C PHE A 175 10.98 -10.00 7.60
N VAL A 176 11.08 -8.92 8.35
CA VAL A 176 11.49 -8.91 9.75
C VAL A 176 10.43 -8.19 10.56
N LEU A 177 9.92 -8.87 11.58
CA LEU A 177 9.01 -8.30 12.56
C LEU A 177 9.84 -7.81 13.75
N LEU A 178 9.64 -6.55 14.13
CA LEU A 178 10.45 -5.84 15.12
C LEU A 178 9.56 -5.21 16.20
N ASP A 179 10.06 -5.11 17.42
CA ASP A 179 9.48 -4.21 18.43
C ASP A 179 9.98 -2.75 18.23
N LEU A 180 9.47 -1.80 19.04
CA LEU A 180 9.90 -0.39 19.01
C LEU A 180 11.39 -0.18 19.37
N LYS A 181 12.07 -1.18 19.94
CA LYS A 181 13.50 -1.12 20.26
C LYS A 181 14.37 -1.70 19.14
N GLY A 182 13.76 -2.27 18.10
CA GLY A 182 14.46 -2.93 16.99
C GLY A 182 14.85 -4.39 17.30
N ASN A 183 14.33 -4.98 18.37
CA ASN A 183 14.52 -6.40 18.64
C ASN A 183 13.68 -7.23 17.66
N ILE A 184 14.26 -8.32 17.16
CA ILE A 184 13.60 -9.22 16.23
C ILE A 184 12.59 -10.08 17.01
N LEU A 185 11.31 -9.93 16.67
CA LEU A 185 10.21 -10.74 17.21
C LEU A 185 9.92 -11.96 16.33
N ASN A 186 10.10 -11.84 15.02
CA ASN A 186 9.97 -12.93 14.05
C ASN A 186 10.67 -12.58 12.72
N GLN A 187 10.97 -13.58 11.91
CA GLN A 187 11.51 -13.44 10.56
C GLN A 187 10.80 -14.36 9.59
N PHE A 188 10.58 -13.88 8.37
CA PHE A 188 9.95 -14.65 7.30
C PHE A 188 10.96 -14.86 6.18
N ALA A 189 11.30 -16.13 5.95
CA ALA A 189 12.26 -16.51 4.93
C ALA A 189 11.79 -16.10 3.53
N ASN A 190 12.73 -15.66 2.70
CA ASN A 190 12.48 -15.43 1.28
C ASN A 190 12.27 -16.78 0.57
N LYS A 191 11.05 -16.98 0.04
CA LYS A 191 10.64 -18.18 -0.71
C LYS A 191 10.95 -18.08 -2.21
N TYR A 192 11.37 -16.91 -2.68
CA TYR A 192 11.54 -16.55 -4.09
C TYR A 192 13.01 -16.34 -4.44
N LYS A 193 13.84 -17.34 -4.12
CA LYS A 193 15.27 -17.30 -4.39
C LYS A 193 15.56 -17.57 -5.87
N PHE A 194 16.54 -16.85 -6.43
CA PHE A 194 17.06 -17.08 -7.77
C PHE A 194 18.48 -16.54 -7.88
N ASN A 195 19.23 -17.03 -8.86
CA ASN A 195 20.57 -16.53 -9.14
C ASN A 195 20.50 -15.41 -10.18
N ASN A 196 20.90 -14.21 -9.79
CA ASN A 196 21.05 -13.06 -10.67
C ASN A 196 22.42 -13.09 -11.38
N GLY A 197 22.59 -14.03 -12.31
CA GLY A 197 23.88 -14.31 -12.99
C GLY A 197 24.50 -13.14 -13.76
N ASN A 198 23.73 -12.07 -14.01
CA ASN A 198 24.18 -10.88 -14.74
C ASN A 198 24.56 -9.71 -13.83
N GLY A 199 24.43 -9.84 -12.50
CA GLY A 199 24.77 -8.81 -11.51
C GLY A 199 23.89 -7.53 -11.55
N ARG A 200 22.88 -7.46 -12.42
CA ARG A 200 22.00 -6.29 -12.57
C ARG A 200 20.78 -6.41 -11.67
N SER A 201 20.66 -5.52 -10.68
CA SER A 201 19.48 -5.45 -9.80
C SER A 201 18.39 -4.60 -10.46
N VAL A 202 17.37 -5.24 -11.04
CA VAL A 202 16.12 -4.53 -11.43
C VAL A 202 15.17 -4.55 -10.25
N ARG A 203 14.74 -3.37 -9.80
CA ARG A 203 13.83 -3.19 -8.67
C ARG A 203 12.57 -2.45 -9.13
N PHE A 204 11.42 -2.93 -8.71
CA PHE A 204 10.14 -2.29 -8.95
C PHE A 204 9.60 -1.63 -7.70
N GLU A 205 8.82 -0.56 -7.83
CA GLU A 205 8.17 0.08 -6.68
C GLU A 205 7.22 -0.90 -5.96
N GLY A 206 6.54 -1.73 -6.76
CA GLY A 206 5.63 -2.78 -6.33
C GLY A 206 6.29 -4.08 -5.85
N GLU A 207 7.57 -4.12 -5.45
CA GLU A 207 8.20 -5.36 -4.91
C GLU A 207 7.35 -5.99 -3.77
N CYS A 208 6.84 -5.14 -2.90
CA CYS A 208 5.93 -5.51 -1.83
C CYS A 208 4.94 -4.37 -1.60
N LEU A 209 3.66 -4.69 -1.47
CA LEU A 209 2.62 -3.72 -1.16
C LEU A 209 2.16 -3.94 0.28
N PHE A 210 1.98 -2.85 1.03
CA PHE A 210 1.43 -2.85 2.39
C PHE A 210 0.18 -1.98 2.44
N TYR A 211 -0.85 -2.43 3.14
CA TYR A 211 -2.04 -1.63 3.41
C TYR A 211 -2.68 -2.03 4.74
N ASN A 212 -3.47 -1.14 5.33
CA ASN A 212 -4.23 -1.42 6.54
C ASN A 212 -5.71 -1.55 6.20
N PHE A 213 -6.38 -2.50 6.84
CA PHE A 213 -7.83 -2.67 6.74
C PHE A 213 -8.33 -3.36 8.01
N GLN A 214 -9.40 -2.85 8.63
CA GLN A 214 -9.99 -3.37 9.87
C GLN A 214 -8.95 -3.59 10.99
N GLY A 215 -8.05 -2.61 11.16
CA GLY A 215 -7.00 -2.67 12.18
C GLY A 215 -5.93 -3.74 11.96
N LYS A 216 -5.89 -4.38 10.78
CA LYS A 216 -4.88 -5.40 10.43
C LYS A 216 -3.96 -4.91 9.32
N LEU A 217 -2.68 -5.17 9.49
CA LEU A 217 -1.67 -4.97 8.45
C LEU A 217 -1.77 -6.09 7.40
N HIS A 218 -1.94 -5.72 6.15
CA HIS A 218 -1.98 -6.61 5.00
C HIS A 218 -0.78 -6.40 4.08
N LEU A 219 -0.41 -7.43 3.34
CA LEU A 219 0.70 -7.37 2.40
C LEU A 219 0.57 -8.30 1.19
N LYS A 220 1.30 -7.96 0.13
CA LYS A 220 1.48 -8.80 -1.05
C LYS A 220 2.85 -8.58 -1.69
N GLU A 221 3.68 -9.63 -1.75
CA GLU A 221 4.93 -9.63 -2.53
C GLU A 221 4.64 -9.77 -4.02
N ILE A 222 5.51 -9.24 -4.88
CA ILE A 222 5.34 -9.25 -6.35
C ILE A 222 5.24 -10.67 -6.94
N TYR A 223 5.93 -11.65 -6.34
CA TYR A 223 5.92 -13.04 -6.79
C TYR A 223 4.73 -13.85 -6.27
N ALA A 224 4.08 -13.37 -5.21
CA ALA A 224 2.93 -14.02 -4.60
C ALA A 224 1.66 -13.67 -5.38
N ASP A 225 0.80 -14.65 -5.60
CA ASP A 225 -0.61 -14.42 -5.96
C ASP A 225 -1.45 -14.07 -4.72
N THR A 226 -0.98 -14.47 -3.54
CA THR A 226 -1.74 -14.40 -2.30
C THR A 226 -1.51 -13.08 -1.58
N VAL A 227 -2.62 -12.45 -1.16
CA VAL A 227 -2.64 -11.36 -0.19
C VAL A 227 -2.71 -11.96 1.21
N PHE A 228 -1.82 -11.53 2.10
CA PHE A 228 -1.77 -11.96 3.49
C PHE A 228 -2.17 -10.82 4.42
N TYR A 229 -2.61 -11.14 5.63
CA TYR A 229 -2.57 -10.22 6.77
C TYR A 229 -1.71 -10.80 7.88
N VAL A 230 -1.19 -9.91 8.72
CA VAL A 230 -0.36 -10.28 9.87
C VAL A 230 -1.25 -10.44 11.09
N GLU A 231 -1.21 -11.59 11.74
CA GLU A 231 -1.93 -11.86 12.99
C GLU A 231 -1.10 -12.80 13.86
N ASN A 232 -1.01 -12.53 15.15
CA ASN A 232 -0.23 -13.33 16.10
C ASN A 232 1.20 -13.63 15.58
N LYS A 233 1.86 -12.60 15.03
CA LYS A 233 3.21 -12.69 14.44
C LYS A 233 3.32 -13.67 13.27
N SER A 234 2.21 -14.03 12.62
CA SER A 234 2.13 -14.97 11.49
C SER A 234 1.47 -14.33 10.28
N MET A 235 1.75 -14.86 9.08
CA MET A 235 1.14 -14.41 7.82
C MET A 235 -0.06 -15.31 7.48
N ILE A 236 -1.27 -14.77 7.54
CA ILE A 236 -2.50 -15.50 7.29
C ILE A 236 -3.03 -15.15 5.89
N PRO A 237 -3.27 -16.13 5.00
CA PRO A 237 -3.77 -15.85 3.66
C PRO A 237 -5.21 -15.31 3.71
N LYS A 238 -5.50 -14.32 2.85
CA LYS A 238 -6.81 -13.65 2.75
C LYS A 238 -7.46 -13.80 1.39
N PHE A 239 -6.74 -13.41 0.35
CA PHE A 239 -7.19 -13.48 -1.05
C PHE A 239 -6.12 -14.16 -1.89
N ILE A 240 -6.53 -14.86 -2.93
CA ILE A 240 -5.65 -15.28 -4.04
C ILE A 240 -6.02 -14.42 -5.24
N LEU A 241 -5.10 -13.57 -5.70
CA LEU A 241 -5.23 -12.80 -6.94
C LEU A 241 -4.65 -13.64 -8.09
N TYR A 242 -5.50 -14.45 -8.71
CA TYR A 242 -5.10 -15.49 -9.65
C TYR A 242 -4.86 -14.93 -11.05
N SER A 243 -3.60 -14.82 -11.47
CA SER A 243 -3.19 -14.41 -12.83
C SER A 243 -2.78 -15.58 -13.74
N GLY A 244 -2.85 -16.83 -13.26
CA GLY A 244 -2.41 -18.00 -14.02
C GLY A 244 -0.98 -17.84 -14.59
N LYS A 245 -0.82 -18.06 -15.90
CA LYS A 245 0.46 -17.96 -16.62
C LYS A 245 1.05 -16.53 -16.67
N ASN A 246 0.23 -15.51 -16.41
CA ASN A 246 0.63 -14.11 -16.44
C ASN A 246 1.27 -13.63 -15.11
N ARG A 247 1.44 -14.53 -14.14
CA ARG A 247 2.08 -14.21 -12.85
C ARG A 247 3.54 -13.81 -13.05
N PHE A 248 3.98 -12.75 -12.37
CA PHE A 248 5.39 -12.41 -12.31
C PHE A 248 6.16 -13.44 -11.47
N THR A 249 7.16 -14.09 -12.06
CA THR A 249 7.96 -15.15 -11.41
C THR A 249 9.43 -14.78 -11.32
N THR A 250 10.19 -15.52 -10.51
CA THR A 250 11.65 -15.37 -10.43
C THR A 250 12.34 -15.69 -11.76
N GLU A 251 11.80 -16.63 -12.54
CA GLU A 251 12.30 -16.95 -13.87
C GLU A 251 12.08 -15.80 -14.85
N ILE A 252 10.90 -15.17 -14.82
CA ILE A 252 10.66 -13.93 -15.58
C ILE A 252 11.65 -12.85 -15.17
N ARG A 253 11.86 -12.63 -13.86
CA ARG A 253 12.83 -11.63 -13.37
C ARG A 253 14.24 -11.88 -13.89
N LYS A 254 14.70 -13.12 -13.83
CA LYS A 254 16.03 -13.54 -14.29
C LYS A 254 16.24 -13.22 -15.78
N ASN A 255 15.18 -13.30 -16.57
CA ASN A 255 15.20 -13.11 -18.02
C ASN A 255 14.68 -11.74 -18.49
N LEU A 256 14.55 -10.74 -17.60
CA LEU A 256 14.00 -9.40 -17.93
C LEU A 256 14.75 -8.66 -19.06
N ASN A 257 15.97 -9.06 -19.40
CA ASN A 257 16.74 -8.45 -20.49
C ASN A 257 16.24 -8.85 -21.88
N ASP A 258 15.40 -9.88 -21.98
CA ASP A 258 14.77 -10.28 -23.23
C ASP A 258 13.50 -9.43 -23.41
N GLY A 259 13.57 -8.39 -24.26
CA GLY A 259 12.51 -7.38 -24.42
C GLY A 259 11.12 -7.94 -24.80
N ASN A 260 11.04 -9.21 -25.17
CA ASN A 260 9.81 -9.93 -25.49
C ASN A 260 9.08 -10.51 -24.25
N VAL A 261 9.70 -10.55 -23.07
CA VAL A 261 9.19 -11.28 -21.88
C VAL A 261 8.13 -10.50 -21.08
N LEU A 262 7.93 -9.21 -21.37
CA LEU A 262 7.06 -8.33 -20.58
C LEU A 262 5.60 -8.30 -21.06
N TYR A 263 5.31 -8.73 -22.29
CA TYR A 263 3.96 -8.71 -22.81
C TYR A 263 3.08 -9.70 -22.03
N ASN A 264 2.02 -9.17 -21.40
CA ASN A 264 1.00 -9.89 -20.63
C ASN A 264 1.40 -10.35 -19.21
N ILE A 265 2.51 -9.87 -18.63
CA ILE A 265 2.81 -10.14 -17.21
C ILE A 265 2.08 -9.12 -16.32
N VAL A 266 1.57 -9.58 -15.18
CA VAL A 266 0.92 -8.73 -14.17
C VAL A 266 2.00 -8.03 -13.33
N PHE A 267 2.24 -6.75 -13.58
CA PHE A 267 3.08 -5.90 -12.75
C PHE A 267 2.24 -5.08 -11.78
N GLN A 268 2.23 -5.51 -10.52
CA GLN A 268 1.49 -4.80 -9.47
C GLN A 268 2.10 -3.42 -9.18
N SER A 269 1.24 -2.44 -8.92
CA SER A 269 1.64 -1.08 -8.55
C SER A 269 1.01 -0.63 -7.24
N ASN A 270 -0.22 -1.07 -6.92
CA ASN A 270 -0.90 -0.66 -5.70
C ASN A 270 -1.98 -1.65 -5.28
N ILE A 271 -2.34 -1.62 -4.00
CA ILE A 271 -3.47 -2.37 -3.45
C ILE A 271 -3.97 -1.66 -2.18
N PHE A 272 -5.28 -1.54 -2.06
CA PHE A 272 -5.93 -1.04 -0.85
C PHE A 272 -7.35 -1.56 -0.78
N GLU A 273 -7.93 -1.50 0.42
CA GLU A 273 -9.20 -2.14 0.71
C GLU A 273 -10.08 -1.21 1.56
N THR A 274 -11.38 -1.29 1.30
CA THR A 274 -12.44 -0.67 2.08
C THR A 274 -13.41 -1.76 2.54
N LYS A 275 -14.42 -1.43 3.34
CA LYS A 275 -15.42 -2.38 3.84
C LYS A 275 -16.04 -3.19 2.72
N ASN A 276 -16.34 -2.55 1.59
CA ASN A 276 -17.08 -3.15 0.48
C ASN A 276 -16.21 -3.51 -0.74
N TYR A 277 -15.03 -2.92 -0.90
CA TYR A 277 -14.24 -3.09 -2.12
C TYR A 277 -12.76 -3.40 -1.84
N LEU A 278 -12.16 -4.23 -2.69
CA LEU A 278 -10.71 -4.32 -2.88
C LEU A 278 -10.36 -3.66 -4.21
N PHE A 279 -9.36 -2.80 -4.20
CA PHE A 279 -8.78 -2.18 -5.39
C PHE A 279 -7.37 -2.73 -5.58
N PHE A 280 -7.09 -3.31 -6.75
CA PHE A 280 -5.78 -3.85 -7.09
C PHE A 280 -5.32 -3.28 -8.43
N GLU A 281 -4.22 -2.53 -8.39
CA GLU A 281 -3.66 -1.88 -9.58
C GLU A 281 -2.49 -2.68 -10.14
N TYR A 282 -2.56 -2.98 -11.43
CA TYR A 282 -1.49 -3.64 -12.17
C TYR A 282 -1.48 -3.20 -13.61
N ASN A 283 -0.29 -3.03 -14.18
CA ASN A 283 -0.13 -2.47 -15.53
C ASN A 283 -0.96 -1.16 -15.64
N ASP A 284 -1.78 -1.02 -16.68
CA ASP A 284 -2.70 0.11 -16.89
C ASP A 284 -4.14 -0.16 -16.42
N GLN A 285 -4.33 -1.13 -15.51
CA GLN A 285 -5.63 -1.62 -15.07
C GLN A 285 -5.82 -1.46 -13.56
N ILE A 286 -7.08 -1.26 -13.15
CA ILE A 286 -7.52 -1.36 -11.77
C ILE A 286 -8.61 -2.42 -11.70
N LEU A 287 -8.31 -3.53 -11.03
CA LEU A 287 -9.34 -4.48 -10.64
C LEU A 287 -10.10 -3.91 -9.45
N VAL A 288 -11.42 -3.85 -9.59
CA VAL A 288 -12.35 -3.51 -8.51
C VAL A 288 -13.13 -4.76 -8.16
N TYR A 289 -12.92 -5.27 -6.96
CA TYR A 289 -13.64 -6.44 -6.45
C TYR A 289 -14.64 -6.00 -5.37
N ASN A 290 -15.92 -6.25 -5.60
CA ASN A 290 -16.99 -6.00 -4.65
C ASN A 290 -17.12 -7.20 -3.71
N LYS A 291 -16.76 -7.01 -2.43
CA LYS A 291 -16.75 -8.06 -1.40
C LYS A 291 -18.15 -8.51 -0.99
N LYS A 292 -19.19 -7.73 -1.28
CA LYS A 292 -20.59 -8.07 -0.97
C LYS A 292 -21.22 -8.93 -2.06
N THR A 293 -21.03 -8.55 -3.33
CA THR A 293 -21.59 -9.30 -4.48
C THR A 293 -20.66 -10.41 -4.96
N LEU A 294 -19.39 -10.39 -4.53
CA LEU A 294 -18.31 -11.27 -4.99
C LEU A 294 -18.00 -11.13 -6.49
N GLU A 295 -18.41 -10.02 -7.10
CA GLU A 295 -18.12 -9.69 -8.49
C GLU A 295 -16.86 -8.83 -8.60
N SER A 296 -16.11 -9.03 -9.68
CA SER A 296 -15.00 -8.18 -10.07
C SER A 296 -15.19 -7.61 -11.47
N TYR A 297 -14.56 -6.47 -11.72
CA TYR A 297 -14.42 -5.88 -13.04
C TYR A 297 -13.12 -5.07 -13.11
N GLU A 298 -12.71 -4.70 -14.32
CA GLU A 298 -11.55 -3.85 -14.55
C GLU A 298 -12.00 -2.46 -15.02
N ILE A 299 -11.26 -1.44 -14.59
CA ILE A 299 -11.31 -0.09 -15.16
C ILE A 299 -9.91 0.30 -15.64
N SER A 300 -9.83 1.19 -16.64
CA SER A 300 -8.54 1.69 -17.12
C SER A 300 -7.97 2.73 -16.16
N LYS A 301 -6.68 2.62 -15.81
CA LYS A 301 -5.96 3.65 -15.02
C LYS A 301 -5.89 4.99 -15.73
N ASN A 302 -5.85 4.98 -17.06
CA ASN A 302 -5.79 6.20 -17.87
C ASN A 302 -7.12 6.96 -17.89
N VAL A 303 -8.23 6.28 -17.56
CA VAL A 303 -9.58 6.87 -17.53
C VAL A 303 -10.05 7.12 -16.11
N GLY A 304 -9.86 6.16 -15.20
CA GLY A 304 -10.37 6.20 -13.83
C GLY A 304 -11.89 6.05 -13.72
N PHE A 305 -12.44 6.37 -12.54
CA PHE A 305 -13.88 6.51 -12.31
C PHE A 305 -14.37 7.82 -12.93
N ILE A 306 -15.45 7.75 -13.70
CA ILE A 306 -16.05 8.92 -14.34
C ILE A 306 -16.65 9.81 -13.26
N ASN A 307 -16.14 11.03 -13.12
CA ASN A 307 -16.61 11.93 -12.09
C ASN A 307 -17.89 12.66 -12.53
N ASP A 308 -19.01 11.96 -12.44
CA ASP A 308 -20.35 12.50 -12.70
C ASP A 308 -20.98 13.21 -11.48
N VAL A 309 -20.20 13.40 -10.41
CA VAL A 309 -20.69 13.95 -9.13
C VAL A 309 -20.66 15.46 -9.17
N ASP A 310 -19.49 16.05 -9.37
CA ASP A 310 -19.28 17.50 -9.48
C ASP A 310 -18.73 17.92 -10.85
N GLY A 311 -18.50 16.96 -11.75
CA GLY A 311 -17.98 17.19 -13.09
C GLY A 311 -16.50 17.50 -13.12
N GLY A 312 -15.77 17.30 -12.02
CA GLY A 312 -14.32 17.43 -11.92
C GLY A 312 -13.55 16.33 -12.67
N PRO A 313 -12.22 16.27 -12.51
CA PRO A 313 -11.42 15.23 -13.15
C PRO A 313 -11.90 13.83 -12.78
N ASN A 314 -11.74 12.88 -13.70
CA ASN A 314 -11.95 11.47 -13.38
C ASN A 314 -10.98 11.03 -12.28
N VAL A 315 -11.42 10.04 -11.49
CA VAL A 315 -10.76 9.70 -10.23
C VAL A 315 -10.02 8.37 -10.35
N VAL A 316 -8.72 8.41 -10.09
CA VAL A 316 -7.93 7.22 -9.75
C VAL A 316 -7.57 7.33 -8.27
N PHE A 317 -8.12 6.45 -7.46
CA PHE A 317 -7.83 6.42 -6.03
C PHE A 317 -6.42 5.90 -5.79
N LYS A 318 -5.68 6.56 -4.90
CA LYS A 318 -4.29 6.24 -4.60
C LYS A 318 -4.15 5.43 -3.31
N THR A 319 -5.10 5.57 -2.38
CA THR A 319 -5.12 4.77 -1.14
C THR A 319 -6.49 4.84 -0.44
N ALA A 320 -6.68 4.00 0.57
CA ALA A 320 -7.74 4.14 1.57
C ALA A 320 -7.13 4.73 2.86
N ILE A 321 -7.73 5.79 3.39
CA ILE A 321 -7.27 6.42 4.65
C ILE A 321 -7.95 5.82 5.88
N ASN A 322 -9.07 5.14 5.67
CA ASN A 322 -9.76 4.30 6.63
C ASN A 322 -10.62 3.28 5.85
N ASP A 323 -11.36 2.43 6.57
CA ASP A 323 -12.15 1.36 5.96
C ASP A 323 -13.31 1.84 5.07
N ASN A 324 -13.63 3.14 5.00
CA ASN A 324 -14.75 3.65 4.19
C ASN A 324 -14.42 4.91 3.36
N THR A 325 -13.19 5.43 3.44
CA THR A 325 -12.80 6.68 2.77
C THR A 325 -11.57 6.46 1.91
N LEU A 326 -11.72 6.78 0.63
CA LEU A 326 -10.65 6.74 -0.36
C LEU A 326 -10.04 8.14 -0.53
N LEU A 327 -8.78 8.17 -0.95
CA LEU A 327 -8.01 9.38 -1.16
C LEU A 327 -7.39 9.40 -2.55
N THR A 328 -7.48 10.55 -3.21
CA THR A 328 -6.61 10.94 -4.32
C THR A 328 -6.15 12.39 -4.13
N TRP A 329 -5.36 12.93 -5.05
CA TRP A 329 -4.95 14.33 -5.05
C TRP A 329 -4.62 14.82 -6.46
N TYR A 330 -4.70 16.13 -6.64
CA TYR A 330 -4.41 16.82 -7.90
C TYR A 330 -3.46 17.97 -7.66
N ASN A 331 -2.49 18.17 -8.55
CA ASN A 331 -1.68 19.39 -8.50
C ASN A 331 -2.59 20.61 -8.75
N ALA A 332 -2.27 21.76 -8.15
CA ALA A 332 -3.11 22.95 -8.28
C ALA A 332 -3.26 23.39 -9.74
N PHE A 333 -2.17 23.39 -10.52
CA PHE A 333 -2.22 23.71 -11.95
C PHE A 333 -3.11 22.75 -12.76
N GLU A 334 -3.12 21.46 -12.44
CA GLU A 334 -3.95 20.45 -13.13
C GLU A 334 -5.44 20.70 -12.86
N LEU A 335 -5.79 20.93 -11.59
CA LEU A 335 -7.17 21.17 -11.20
C LEU A 335 -7.70 22.49 -11.79
N LYS A 336 -6.88 23.55 -11.76
CA LYS A 336 -7.19 24.84 -12.40
C LYS A 336 -7.37 24.67 -13.91
N GLY A 337 -6.42 24.03 -14.58
CA GLY A 337 -6.47 23.79 -16.02
C GLY A 337 -7.71 22.99 -16.42
N TYR A 338 -8.07 21.95 -15.65
CA TYR A 338 -9.27 21.16 -15.91
C TYR A 338 -10.55 21.98 -15.75
N VAL A 339 -10.70 22.76 -14.68
CA VAL A 339 -11.89 23.62 -14.47
C VAL A 339 -12.02 24.70 -15.56
N ALA A 340 -10.91 25.19 -16.11
CA ALA A 340 -10.92 26.14 -17.22
C ALA A 340 -11.29 25.49 -18.58
N SER A 341 -11.22 24.16 -18.69
CA SER A 341 -11.43 23.42 -19.93
C SER A 341 -12.90 23.39 -20.39
N GLU A 342 -13.09 23.13 -21.68
CA GLU A 342 -14.44 22.93 -22.23
C GLU A 342 -15.13 21.69 -21.66
N ALA A 343 -14.37 20.64 -21.33
CA ALA A 343 -14.91 19.42 -20.71
C ALA A 343 -15.59 19.73 -19.37
N PHE A 344 -14.99 20.57 -18.53
CA PHE A 344 -15.63 21.01 -17.28
C PHE A 344 -16.79 21.97 -17.55
N LYS A 345 -16.62 22.97 -18.42
CA LYS A 345 -17.67 23.98 -18.69
C LYS A 345 -18.94 23.35 -19.24
N SER A 346 -18.82 22.44 -20.19
CA SER A 346 -19.94 21.73 -20.83
C SER A 346 -20.52 20.59 -20.01
N SER A 347 -19.90 20.17 -18.89
CA SER A 347 -20.41 19.06 -18.08
C SER A 347 -21.72 19.38 -17.37
N THR A 348 -22.59 18.39 -17.24
CA THR A 348 -23.85 18.45 -16.48
C THR A 348 -23.85 17.38 -15.38
N PRO A 349 -23.10 17.60 -14.28
CA PRO A 349 -22.97 16.61 -13.22
C PRO A 349 -24.24 16.50 -12.38
N LYS A 350 -24.36 15.41 -11.63
CA LYS A 350 -25.53 15.11 -10.79
C LYS A 350 -25.77 16.13 -9.69
N PHE A 351 -24.71 16.81 -9.22
CA PHE A 351 -24.76 17.80 -8.15
C PHE A 351 -24.20 19.15 -8.64
N PRO A 352 -25.01 19.98 -9.31
CA PRO A 352 -24.58 21.28 -9.84
C PRO A 352 -24.01 22.23 -8.78
N GLU A 353 -24.47 22.13 -7.53
CA GLU A 353 -23.94 22.88 -6.40
C GLU A 353 -22.50 22.48 -6.05
N LYS A 354 -22.14 21.19 -6.17
CA LYS A 354 -20.78 20.72 -5.98
C LYS A 354 -19.87 21.16 -7.12
N LYS A 355 -20.38 21.20 -8.37
CA LYS A 355 -19.67 21.79 -9.51
C LYS A 355 -19.28 23.24 -9.24
N LYS A 356 -20.23 24.07 -8.78
CA LYS A 356 -19.98 25.47 -8.41
C LYS A 356 -18.97 25.60 -7.27
N ALA A 357 -19.01 24.70 -6.29
CA ALA A 357 -18.05 24.68 -5.19
C ALA A 357 -16.62 24.34 -5.67
N LEU A 358 -16.48 23.34 -6.55
CA LEU A 358 -15.21 22.98 -7.17
C LEU A 358 -14.66 24.12 -8.03
N GLU A 359 -15.51 24.77 -8.83
CA GLU A 359 -15.12 25.93 -9.64
C GLU A 359 -14.62 27.09 -8.76
N LYS A 360 -15.36 27.42 -7.70
CA LYS A 360 -14.95 28.45 -6.73
C LYS A 360 -13.61 28.09 -6.09
N LEU A 361 -13.41 26.82 -5.71
CA LEU A 361 -12.16 26.36 -5.14
C LEU A 361 -11.01 26.54 -6.14
N ALA A 362 -11.12 26.00 -7.35
CA ALA A 362 -10.07 26.08 -8.36
C ALA A 362 -9.72 27.54 -8.72
N ASN A 363 -10.72 28.43 -8.77
CA ASN A 363 -10.49 29.86 -9.00
C ASN A 363 -9.72 30.55 -7.86
N SER A 364 -9.76 30.01 -6.64
CA SER A 364 -9.01 30.55 -5.50
C SER A 364 -7.55 30.11 -5.42
N LEU A 365 -7.15 29.07 -6.16
CA LEU A 365 -5.78 28.53 -6.17
C LEU A 365 -4.85 29.35 -7.07
N ASN A 366 -3.55 29.32 -6.81
CA ASN A 366 -2.50 29.62 -7.78
C ASN A 366 -1.97 28.32 -8.40
N GLU A 367 -1.39 28.39 -9.59
CA GLU A 367 -0.85 27.21 -10.29
C GLU A 367 0.32 26.54 -9.54
N ASN A 368 1.07 27.33 -8.77
CA ASN A 368 2.20 26.88 -7.95
C ASN A 368 1.81 26.52 -6.52
N ASP A 369 0.52 26.51 -6.19
CA ASP A 369 0.06 26.08 -4.88
C ASP A 369 0.30 24.57 -4.70
N ASN A 370 0.40 24.15 -3.45
CA ASN A 370 0.45 22.74 -3.09
C ASN A 370 -0.76 21.97 -3.63
N PRO A 371 -0.64 20.64 -3.80
CA PRO A 371 -1.74 19.80 -4.26
C PRO A 371 -3.00 19.90 -3.39
N VAL A 372 -4.15 19.67 -4.01
CA VAL A 372 -5.44 19.55 -3.35
C VAL A 372 -5.75 18.07 -3.14
N LEU A 373 -5.96 17.65 -1.88
CA LEU A 373 -6.42 16.31 -1.58
C LEU A 373 -7.92 16.19 -1.90
N MET A 374 -8.34 15.06 -2.44
CA MET A 374 -9.75 14.70 -2.63
C MET A 374 -10.06 13.47 -1.81
N LEU A 375 -10.92 13.64 -0.80
CA LEU A 375 -11.48 12.55 -0.01
C LEU A 375 -12.80 12.11 -0.62
N VAL A 376 -13.01 10.80 -0.64
CA VAL A 376 -14.22 10.19 -1.16
C VAL A 376 -14.74 9.16 -0.17
N LYS A 377 -15.86 9.47 0.47
CA LYS A 377 -16.56 8.55 1.38
C LYS A 377 -17.45 7.62 0.57
N LEU A 378 -17.33 6.31 0.78
CA LEU A 378 -18.14 5.31 0.08
C LEU A 378 -19.50 5.10 0.76
N LYS A 379 -20.49 4.65 -0.02
CA LYS A 379 -21.78 4.19 0.50
C LYS A 379 -21.59 2.93 1.33
N GLU A 380 -22.37 2.82 2.41
CA GLU A 380 -22.35 1.67 3.32
C GLU A 380 -22.91 0.37 2.73
#